data_AF-A0A0S7ELU1-F1
#
_entry.id   AF-A0A0S7ELU1-F1
#
_cell.length_a   1.000
_cell.length_b   1.000
_cell.length_c   1.000
_cell.angle_alpha   90.00
_cell.angle_beta   90.00
_cell.angle_gamma   90.00
#
_symmetry.space_group_name_H-M   'P 1'
#
loop_
_entity.id
_entity.type
_entity.pdbx_description
1 polymer ?
#
loop_
_entity_poly.entity_id
_entity_poly.type
_entity_poly.pdbx_seq_one_letter_code
_entity_poly.pdbx_strand_id
1 'polypeptide(L)'
;RSDATVRRNWKLTPINDTHTNLSLNIPNLPPEVYMVPFTISDSSSPPRSTFINLPVTVCPCNVRGNCKIAAKPLQGMPTIQSAVGLLLGTFAVIGIILIVIFVRLSYQNPKEPSKTSQERVPLKISI
;
A
#
# COMPACT_ATOMS: atom_id res chain seq x y z
N ARG A 1 -13.58 23.71 -29.14
CA ARG A 1 -12.98 24.35 -27.93
C ARG A 1 -11.49 23.98 -27.77
N SER A 2 -10.86 23.33 -28.74
CA SER A 2 -9.97 22.20 -28.49
C SER A 2 -8.60 22.30 -29.17
N ASP A 3 -8.41 23.14 -30.18
CA ASP A 3 -7.16 23.17 -30.97
C ASP A 3 -6.00 23.81 -30.20
N ALA A 4 -6.26 24.93 -29.48
CA ALA A 4 -5.23 25.61 -28.69
C ALA A 4 -4.71 24.76 -27.51
N THR A 5 -5.59 24.04 -26.82
CA THR A 5 -5.18 23.13 -25.73
C THR A 5 -4.45 21.90 -26.26
N VAL A 6 -4.88 21.35 -27.40
CA VAL A 6 -4.20 20.21 -28.04
C VAL A 6 -2.79 20.62 -28.47
N ARG A 7 -2.63 21.75 -29.17
CA ARG A 7 -1.31 22.28 -29.56
C ARG A 7 -0.42 22.68 -28.39
N ARG A 8 -1.01 23.06 -27.26
CA ARG A 8 -0.26 23.34 -26.03
C ARG A 8 0.27 22.05 -25.40
N ASN A 9 -0.54 21.00 -25.34
CA ASN A 9 -0.22 19.78 -24.58
C ASN A 9 0.58 18.76 -25.40
N TRP A 10 0.41 18.76 -26.72
CA TRP A 10 0.95 17.74 -27.61
C TRP A 10 1.85 18.37 -28.67
N LYS A 11 2.96 17.71 -28.96
CA LYS A 11 3.93 18.11 -29.97
C LYS A 11 4.16 16.97 -30.96
N LEU A 12 4.02 17.29 -32.24
CA LEU A 12 4.43 16.43 -33.32
C LEU A 12 5.85 16.81 -33.76
N THR A 13 6.72 15.82 -33.85
CA THR A 13 8.05 15.96 -34.43
C THR A 13 8.17 15.01 -35.61
N PRO A 14 8.34 15.50 -36.85
CA PRO A 14 8.51 14.63 -38.01
C PRO A 14 9.76 13.77 -37.85
N ILE A 15 9.66 12.49 -38.23
CA ILE A 15 10.80 11.57 -38.29
C ILE A 15 11.25 11.46 -39.75
N ASN A 16 10.32 11.21 -40.66
CA ASN A 16 10.52 11.12 -42.10
C ASN A 16 9.19 11.41 -42.83
N ASP A 17 9.14 11.17 -44.14
CA ASP A 17 7.96 11.45 -44.97
C ASP A 17 6.72 10.59 -44.63
N THR A 18 6.90 9.51 -43.85
CA THR A 18 5.82 8.55 -43.52
C THR A 18 5.54 8.44 -42.02
N HIS A 19 6.44 8.92 -41.16
CA HIS A 19 6.38 8.75 -39.72
C HIS A 19 6.61 10.07 -38.98
N THR A 20 5.84 10.27 -37.91
CA THR A 20 6.00 11.38 -36.96
C THR A 20 5.92 10.85 -35.54
N ASN A 21 6.68 11.46 -34.63
CA ASN A 21 6.61 11.17 -33.21
C ASN A 21 5.64 12.14 -32.53
N LEU A 22 4.71 11.59 -31.76
CA LEU A 22 3.82 12.34 -30.89
C LEU A 22 4.39 12.32 -29.47
N SER A 23 4.65 13.51 -28.91
CA SER A 23 5.19 13.67 -27.56
C SER A 23 4.38 14.68 -26.77
N LEU A 24 4.52 14.62 -25.44
CA LEU A 24 4.00 15.67 -24.55
C LEU A 24 4.85 16.93 -24.69
N ASN A 25 4.18 18.06 -24.84
CA ASN A 25 4.81 19.38 -24.91
C ASN A 25 4.85 20.10 -23.54
N ILE A 26 4.13 19.58 -22.56
CA ILE A 26 4.12 20.06 -21.18
C ILE A 26 4.71 19.00 -20.25
N PRO A 27 5.25 19.39 -19.08
CA PRO A 27 6.02 18.48 -18.23
C PRO A 27 5.22 17.31 -17.66
N ASN A 28 3.92 17.48 -17.44
CA ASN A 28 3.04 16.42 -16.94
C ASN A 28 1.59 16.66 -17.37
N LEU A 29 0.88 15.56 -17.60
CA LEU A 29 -0.58 15.52 -17.68
C LEU A 29 -1.09 14.55 -16.61
N PRO A 30 -2.29 14.78 -16.06
CA PRO A 30 -2.99 13.80 -15.23
C PRO A 30 -3.09 12.43 -15.93
N PRO A 31 -2.93 11.32 -15.19
CA PRO A 31 -3.11 9.97 -15.75
C PRO A 31 -4.55 9.74 -16.23
N GLU A 32 -4.74 9.65 -17.54
CA GLU A 32 -6.05 9.45 -18.19
C GLU A 32 -5.86 9.00 -19.64
N VAL A 33 -6.94 8.61 -20.32
CA VAL A 33 -6.99 8.44 -21.77
C VAL A 33 -7.43 9.75 -22.43
N TYR A 34 -6.55 10.35 -23.22
CA TYR A 34 -6.81 11.58 -23.96
C TYR A 34 -7.14 11.29 -25.42
N MET A 35 -8.22 11.87 -25.93
CA MET A 35 -8.58 11.79 -27.35
C MET A 35 -7.90 12.94 -28.11
N VAL A 36 -6.84 12.62 -28.84
CA VAL A 36 -6.05 13.61 -29.57
C VAL A 36 -6.50 13.63 -31.04
N PRO A 37 -7.06 14.75 -31.55
CA PRO A 37 -7.49 14.84 -32.93
C PRO A 37 -6.30 15.00 -33.89
N PHE A 38 -6.32 14.28 -35.00
CA PHE A 38 -5.34 14.39 -36.09
C PHE A 38 -6.05 14.51 -37.45
N THR A 39 -5.38 15.21 -38.36
CA THR A 39 -5.72 15.23 -39.78
C THR A 39 -4.53 14.72 -40.55
N ILE A 40 -4.73 13.67 -41.35
CA ILE A 40 -3.71 13.13 -42.26
C ILE A 40 -4.11 13.53 -43.66
N SER A 41 -3.22 14.17 -44.41
CA SER A 41 -3.47 14.61 -45.79
C SER A 41 -2.44 13.99 -46.74
N ASP A 42 -2.89 13.51 -47.90
CA ASP A 42 -2.00 13.07 -48.96
C ASP A 42 -1.40 14.27 -49.74
N SER A 43 -0.43 13.98 -50.60
CA SER A 43 0.22 14.96 -51.47
C SER A 43 -0.48 15.14 -52.82
N SER A 44 -1.70 14.62 -53.00
CA SER A 44 -2.43 14.69 -54.27
C SER A 44 -3.01 16.09 -54.53
N SER A 45 -3.46 16.35 -55.76
CA SER A 45 -4.13 17.60 -56.13
C SER A 45 -5.46 17.29 -56.83
N PRO A 46 -6.62 17.48 -56.18
CA PRO A 46 -6.80 18.03 -54.83
C PRO A 46 -6.45 17.02 -53.71
N PRO A 47 -5.91 17.48 -52.56
CA PRO A 47 -5.46 16.60 -51.49
C PRO A 47 -6.66 15.92 -50.81
N ARG A 48 -6.51 14.62 -50.52
CA ARG A 48 -7.45 13.88 -49.68
C ARG A 48 -6.97 13.91 -48.25
N SER A 49 -7.87 14.24 -47.33
CA SER A 49 -7.59 14.27 -45.90
C SER A 49 -8.52 13.36 -45.11
N THR A 50 -8.00 12.77 -44.04
CA THR A 50 -8.73 11.93 -43.10
C THR A 50 -8.58 12.49 -41.70
N PHE A 51 -9.70 12.64 -41.00
CA PHE A 51 -9.72 12.98 -39.58
C PHE A 51 -9.78 11.72 -38.71
N ILE A 52 -8.91 11.67 -37.71
CA ILE A 52 -8.88 10.59 -36.72
C ILE A 52 -8.82 11.18 -35.30
N ASN A 53 -9.40 10.48 -34.33
CA ASN A 53 -9.18 10.78 -32.91
C ASN A 53 -8.36 9.64 -32.31
N LEU A 54 -7.10 9.91 -32.00
CA LEU A 54 -6.17 8.92 -31.46
C LEU A 54 -6.30 8.86 -29.93
N PRO A 55 -6.68 7.70 -29.35
CA PRO A 55 -6.67 7.52 -27.90
C PRO A 55 -5.23 7.36 -27.40
N VAL A 56 -4.78 8.28 -26.54
CA VAL A 56 -3.45 8.26 -25.93
C VAL A 56 -3.58 8.07 -24.42
N THR A 57 -2.99 7.00 -23.89
CA THR A 57 -2.96 6.76 -22.44
C THR A 57 -1.76 7.47 -21.81
N VAL A 58 -2.01 8.36 -20.85
CA VAL A 58 -0.99 8.98 -20.02
C VAL A 58 -0.97 8.29 -18.66
N CYS A 59 0.21 7.94 -18.17
CA CYS A 59 0.36 7.31 -16.86
C CYS A 59 1.75 7.56 -16.26
N PRO A 60 1.93 7.33 -14.95
CA PRO A 60 3.26 7.37 -14.33
C PRO A 60 4.13 6.25 -14.89
N CYS A 61 5.34 6.56 -15.34
CA CYS A 61 6.28 5.56 -15.85
C CYS A 61 7.20 5.02 -14.76
N ASN A 62 7.68 3.79 -14.92
CA ASN A 62 8.81 3.25 -14.16
C ASN A 62 10.16 3.67 -14.78
N VAL A 63 11.28 3.30 -14.15
CA VAL A 63 12.64 3.63 -14.65
C VAL A 63 12.96 3.05 -16.03
N ARG A 64 12.19 2.06 -16.49
CA ARG A 64 12.33 1.45 -17.83
C ARG A 64 11.41 2.11 -18.87
N GLY A 65 10.65 3.14 -18.49
CA GLY A 65 9.71 3.83 -19.38
C GLY A 65 8.35 3.13 -19.54
N ASN A 66 8.09 2.05 -18.81
CA ASN A 66 6.81 1.35 -18.89
C ASN A 66 5.78 2.03 -17.99
N CYS A 67 4.52 2.06 -18.45
CA CYS A 67 3.39 2.49 -17.65
C CYS A 67 3.31 1.69 -16.34
N LYS A 68 3.28 2.37 -15.20
CA LYS A 68 3.09 1.73 -13.89
C LYS A 68 1.69 1.14 -13.84
N ILE A 69 1.63 -0.18 -13.91
CA ILE A 69 0.42 -0.93 -13.58
C ILE A 69 0.36 -0.92 -12.06
N ALA A 70 -0.74 -0.42 -11.48
CA ALA A 70 -0.98 -0.59 -10.05
C ALA A 70 -0.84 -2.08 -9.74
N ALA A 71 0.03 -2.42 -8.79
CA ALA A 71 0.15 -3.81 -8.35
C ALA A 71 -1.25 -4.25 -7.94
N LYS A 72 -1.85 -5.19 -8.69
CA LYS A 72 -3.09 -5.80 -8.27
C LYS A 72 -2.81 -6.39 -6.88
N PRO A 73 -3.64 -6.11 -5.87
CA PRO A 73 -3.49 -6.79 -4.59
C PRO A 73 -3.45 -8.29 -4.89
N LEU A 74 -2.38 -8.96 -4.45
CA LEU A 74 -2.26 -10.39 -4.68
C LEU A 74 -3.48 -11.05 -4.02
N GLN A 75 -4.20 -11.85 -4.81
CA GLN A 75 -5.36 -12.58 -4.33
C GLN A 75 -4.85 -13.56 -3.25
N GLY A 76 -5.12 -13.26 -1.97
CA GLY A 76 -4.60 -14.02 -0.83
C GLY A 76 -3.65 -13.27 0.12
N MET A 77 -3.42 -11.96 -0.05
CA MET A 77 -2.72 -11.19 0.99
C MET A 77 -3.51 -11.19 2.29
N PRO A 78 -2.88 -11.50 3.45
CA PRO A 78 -3.55 -11.44 4.73
C PRO A 78 -4.08 -10.03 4.95
N THR A 79 -5.39 -9.94 5.19
CA THR A 79 -6.02 -8.65 5.50
C THR A 79 -5.45 -8.10 6.80
N ILE A 80 -5.48 -6.77 6.96
CA ILE A 80 -5.09 -6.10 8.22
C ILE A 80 -5.83 -6.75 9.40
N GLN A 81 -7.10 -7.11 9.22
CA GLN A 81 -7.91 -7.78 10.23
C GLN A 81 -7.38 -9.19 10.58
N SER A 82 -6.98 -9.98 9.59
CA SER A 82 -6.37 -11.30 9.83
C SER A 82 -5.05 -11.19 10.58
N ALA A 83 -4.22 -10.21 10.24
CA ALA A 83 -2.94 -9.98 10.92
C ALA A 83 -3.14 -9.61 12.40
N VAL A 84 -4.07 -8.70 12.69
CA VAL A 84 -4.39 -8.30 14.08
C VAL A 84 -4.95 -9.47 14.88
N GLY A 85 -5.84 -10.28 14.28
CA GLY A 85 -6.41 -11.46 14.94
C GLY A 85 -5.35 -12.50 15.32
N LEU A 86 -4.41 -12.78 14.42
CA LEU A 86 -3.29 -13.69 14.69
C LEU A 86 -2.40 -13.19 15.82
N LEU A 87 -2.08 -11.89 15.84
CA LEU A 87 -1.26 -11.29 16.89
C LEU A 87 -1.94 -11.42 18.26
N LEU A 88 -3.20 -10.96 18.38
CA LEU A 88 -3.93 -10.99 19.65
C LEU A 88 -4.21 -12.42 20.13
N GLY A 89 -4.60 -13.32 19.23
CA GLY A 89 -4.82 -14.72 19.56
C GLY A 89 -3.57 -15.40 20.08
N THR A 90 -2.42 -15.15 19.47
CA THR A 90 -1.14 -15.72 19.91
C THR A 90 -0.75 -15.21 21.30
N PHE A 91 -0.88 -13.90 21.56
CA PHE A 91 -0.62 -13.34 22.89
C PHE A 91 -1.56 -13.92 23.96
N ALA A 92 -2.84 -14.10 23.66
CA ALA A 92 -3.81 -14.67 24.60
C ALA A 92 -3.45 -16.12 24.96
N VAL A 93 -3.09 -16.95 23.98
CA VAL A 93 -2.68 -18.35 24.20
C VAL A 93 -1.43 -18.42 25.07
N ILE A 94 -0.41 -17.60 24.77
CA ILE A 94 0.81 -17.52 25.58
C ILE A 94 0.47 -17.10 27.01
N GLY A 95 -0.39 -16.09 27.19
CA GLY A 95 -0.84 -15.64 28.50
C GLY A 95 -1.51 -16.74 29.32
N ILE A 96 -2.42 -17.51 28.72
CA ILE A 96 -3.09 -18.63 29.38
C ILE A 96 -2.10 -19.71 29.83
N ILE A 97 -1.16 -20.08 28.95
CA ILE A 97 -0.12 -21.07 29.28
C ILE A 97 0.71 -20.61 30.49
N LEU A 98 1.13 -19.35 30.49
CA LEU A 98 1.89 -18.78 31.61
C LEU A 98 1.08 -18.80 32.91
N ILE A 99 -0.19 -18.41 32.88
CA ILE A 99 -1.07 -18.44 34.07
C ILE A 99 -1.16 -19.86 34.63
N VAL A 100 -1.40 -20.86 33.78
CA VAL A 100 -1.50 -22.26 34.22
C VAL A 100 -0.20 -22.73 34.87
N ILE A 101 0.95 -22.42 34.27
CA ILE A 101 2.26 -22.77 34.84
C ILE A 101 2.46 -22.12 36.21
N PHE A 102 2.19 -20.81 36.34
CA PHE A 102 2.34 -20.09 37.61
C PHE A 102 1.41 -20.64 38.70
N VAL A 103 0.15 -20.94 38.38
CA VAL A 103 -0.80 -21.52 39.34
C VAL A 103 -0.31 -22.90 39.81
N ARG A 104 0.16 -23.76 38.90
CA ARG A 104 0.67 -25.09 39.27
C ARG A 104 1.92 -25.00 40.14
N LEU A 105 2.87 -24.12 39.79
CA LEU A 105 4.08 -23.88 40.59
C LEU A 105 3.75 -23.30 41.98
N SER A 106 2.78 -22.39 42.07
CA SER A 106 2.33 -21.83 43.35
C SER A 106 1.60 -22.85 44.22
N TYR A 107 0.83 -23.76 43.61
CA TYR A 107 0.17 -24.86 44.34
C TYR A 107 1.17 -25.91 44.84
N GLN A 108 2.24 -26.15 44.08
CA GLN A 108 3.31 -27.07 44.48
C GLN A 108 4.27 -26.49 45.52
N ASN A 109 4.23 -25.17 45.76
CA ASN A 109 4.99 -24.49 46.81
C ASN A 109 4.03 -23.87 47.85
N PRO A 110 3.39 -24.67 48.72
CA PRO A 110 2.68 -24.10 49.87
C PRO A 110 3.68 -23.32 50.72
N LYS A 111 3.47 -22.01 50.86
CA LYS A 111 4.21 -21.22 51.86
C LYS A 111 3.79 -21.73 53.24
N GLU A 112 4.75 -22.24 54.02
CA GLU A 112 4.52 -22.48 55.45
C GLU A 112 3.98 -21.19 56.08
N PRO A 113 2.91 -21.26 56.90
CA PRO A 113 2.41 -20.08 57.59
C PRO A 113 3.47 -19.60 58.57
N SER A 114 3.99 -18.38 58.38
CA SER A 114 4.84 -17.74 59.39
C SER A 114 4.01 -17.56 60.66
N LYS A 115 4.22 -18.41 61.66
CA LYS A 115 3.64 -18.20 62.98
C LYS A 115 4.24 -16.92 63.57
N THR A 116 3.44 -15.86 63.62
CA THR A 116 3.64 -14.74 64.54
C THR A 116 3.75 -15.33 65.94
N SER A 117 4.98 -15.36 66.48
CA SER A 117 5.25 -15.71 67.86
C SER A 117 4.72 -14.60 68.75
N GLN A 118 3.47 -14.76 69.18
CA GLN A 118 2.89 -13.99 70.26
C GLN A 118 2.93 -14.86 71.52
N GLU A 119 4.06 -14.87 72.22
CA GLU A 119 4.12 -15.33 73.60
C GLU A 119 4.54 -14.15 74.49
N ARG A 120 3.53 -13.38 74.92
CA ARG A 120 3.61 -12.61 76.17
C ARG A 120 2.95 -13.45 77.25
N VAL A 121 3.74 -14.00 78.17
CA VAL A 121 3.27 -14.48 79.48
C VAL A 121 4.20 -13.93 80.58
N PRO A 122 3.67 -13.48 81.74
CA PRO A 122 4.42 -12.66 82.69
C PRO A 122 5.01 -13.42 83.91
N LEU A 123 6.00 -12.77 84.53
CA LEU A 123 6.60 -12.84 85.88
C LEU A 123 6.52 -14.14 86.73
N LYS A 124 7.69 -14.53 87.28
CA LYS A 124 7.84 -14.67 88.73
C LYS A 124 9.27 -14.42 89.23
N ILE A 125 9.40 -13.41 90.10
CA ILE A 125 10.48 -13.25 91.08
C ILE A 125 10.19 -14.18 92.26
N SER A 126 11.23 -14.84 92.77
CA SER A 126 11.26 -15.33 94.16
C SER A 126 12.53 -14.83 94.83
N ILE A 127 12.33 -14.31 96.04
CA ILE A 127 13.29 -13.86 97.06
C ILE A 127 14.29 -14.95 97.41
#